data_AF-X0TUJ7-F1
#
_entry.id   AF-X0TUJ7-F1
#
_cell.length_a   1.000
_cell.length_b   1.000
_cell.length_c   1.000
_cell.angle_alpha   90.00
_cell.angle_beta   90.00
_cell.angle_gamma   90.00
#
_symmetry.space_group_name_H-M   'P 1'
#
loop_
_entity.id
_entity.type
_entity.pdbx_description
1 polymer ?
#
loop_
_entity_poly.entity_id
_entity_poly.type
_entity_poly.pdbx_seq_one_letter_code
_entity_poly.pdbx_strand_id
1 'polypeptide(L)'
;MSKKLYKLYCEICNWKKITDGTDVAGMFEMKQSPVPTTIPKQDPITKKTIESKTKKRPHKFRCPNCGRAITPKKLSGVKKDDKNGYSREEGSS
;
A
#
# COMPACT_ATOMS: atom_id res chain seq x y z
N MET A 1 13.92 -12.72 13.10
CA MET A 1 12.88 -12.43 12.09
C MET A 1 12.97 -10.95 11.70
N SER A 2 13.26 -10.63 10.44
CA SER A 2 13.33 -9.24 9.97
C SER A 2 11.94 -8.61 10.01
N LYS A 3 11.72 -7.62 10.89
CA LYS A 3 10.44 -6.90 10.97
C LYS A 3 10.23 -6.12 9.67
N LYS A 4 9.13 -6.37 8.96
CA LYS A 4 8.75 -5.59 7.78
C LYS A 4 8.23 -4.24 8.27
N LEU A 5 8.98 -3.18 8.01
CA LEU A 5 8.57 -1.82 8.34
C LEU A 5 7.91 -1.15 7.14
N TYR A 6 6.89 -0.36 7.42
CA TYR A 6 6.15 0.42 6.44
C TYR A 6 6.16 1.88 6.84
N LYS A 7 6.37 2.76 5.87
CA LYS A 7 6.23 4.21 6.01
C LYS A 7 4.87 4.63 5.48
N LEU A 8 4.10 5.28 6.33
CA LEU A 8 2.88 5.99 5.98
C LEU A 8 3.23 7.47 5.87
N TYR A 9 2.88 8.09 4.75
CA TYR A 9 3.15 9.49 4.50
C TYR A 9 1.98 10.13 3.76
N CYS A 10 1.44 11.22 4.31
CA CYS A 10 0.48 12.05 3.64
C CYS A 10 1.18 13.19 2.90
N GLU A 11 1.07 13.21 1.58
CA GLU A 11 1.67 14.25 0.73
C GLU A 11 1.00 15.63 0.91
N ILE A 12 -0.17 15.69 1.55
CA ILE A 12 -0.96 16.93 1.66
C ILE A 12 -0.74 17.65 2.99
N CYS A 13 -0.70 16.91 4.10
CA CYS A 13 -0.52 17.50 5.44
C CYS A 13 0.83 17.16 6.07
N ASN A 14 1.73 16.53 5.30
CA ASN A 14 3.07 16.09 5.72
C ASN A 14 3.10 15.12 6.93
N TRP A 15 1.94 14.59 7.33
CA TRP A 15 1.87 13.59 8.39
C TRP A 15 2.63 12.33 7.98
N LYS A 16 3.50 11.84 8.87
CA LYS A 16 4.33 10.66 8.64
C LYS A 16 4.31 9.75 9.86
N LYS A 17 4.24 8.44 9.63
CA LYS A 17 4.34 7.41 10.67
C LYS A 17 5.08 6.19 10.11
N ILE A 18 5.94 5.57 10.91
CA ILE A 18 6.53 4.28 10.61
C ILE A 18 5.79 3.25 11.45
N THR A 19 5.37 2.15 10.82
CA THR A 19 4.58 1.08 11.44
C THR A 19 5.16 -0.28 11.03
N ASP A 20 5.07 -1.27 11.92
CA ASP A 20 5.40 -2.66 11.63
C ASP A 20 4.17 -3.48 11.22
N GLY A 21 3.01 -2.83 11.09
CA GLY A 21 1.72 -3.43 10.77
C GLY A 21 0.95 -3.95 11.99
N THR A 22 1.49 -3.87 13.20
CA THR A 22 0.74 -4.21 14.42
C THR A 22 -0.02 -2.99 14.98
N ASP A 23 0.54 -1.80 14.78
CA ASP A 23 0.01 -0.52 15.27
C ASP A 23 -0.92 0.21 14.27
N VAL A 24 -1.34 -0.47 13.20
CA VAL A 24 -2.35 0.02 12.23
C VAL A 24 -3.78 -0.33 12.62
N ALA A 25 -4.03 -1.07 13.71
CA ALA A 25 -5.38 -1.42 14.17
C ALA A 25 -6.25 -0.19 14.46
N GLY A 26 -5.64 0.94 14.82
CA GLY A 26 -6.33 2.23 15.01
C GLY A 26 -6.44 3.09 13.75
N MET A 27 -5.93 2.64 12.60
CA MET A 27 -6.02 3.37 11.34
C MET A 27 -7.16 2.85 10.48
N PHE A 28 -7.92 3.76 9.88
CA PHE A 28 -9.01 3.36 9.00
C PHE A 28 -8.47 2.88 7.65
N GLU A 29 -8.51 1.57 7.43
CA GLU A 29 -8.20 0.99 6.12
C GLU A 29 -9.35 1.24 5.14
N MET A 30 -9.03 1.84 3.99
CA MET A 30 -9.99 1.98 2.90
C MET A 30 -10.04 0.68 2.11
N LYS A 31 -11.09 -0.11 2.35
CA LYS A 31 -11.39 -1.30 1.56
C LYS A 31 -11.56 -0.89 0.09
N GLN A 32 -10.76 -1.49 -0.79
CA GLN A 32 -10.87 -1.27 -2.22
C GLN A 32 -11.41 -2.52 -2.91
N SER A 33 -12.36 -2.33 -3.82
CA SER A 33 -12.84 -3.42 -4.68
C SER A 33 -11.70 -3.90 -5.61
N PRO A 34 -11.60 -5.21 -5.86
CA PRO A 34 -10.64 -5.73 -6.82
C PRO A 34 -10.95 -5.20 -8.23
N VAL A 35 -9.90 -5.03 -9.04
CA VAL A 35 -10.05 -4.53 -10.42
C VAL A 35 -9.92 -5.70 -11.39
N PRO A 36 -10.84 -5.87 -12.35
CA PRO A 36 -10.68 -6.85 -13.42
C PRO A 36 -9.51 -6.43 -14.32
N THR A 37 -8.60 -7.36 -14.58
CA THR A 37 -7.36 -7.09 -15.33
C THR A 37 -7.54 -7.34 -16.83
N THR A 38 -8.59 -8.06 -17.22
CA THR A 38 -8.90 -8.43 -18.59
C THR A 38 -10.33 -8.04 -18.90
N ILE A 39 -10.63 -7.78 -20.17
CA ILE A 39 -12.01 -7.68 -20.63
C ILE A 39 -12.58 -9.11 -20.64
N PRO A 40 -13.78 -9.35 -20.11
CA PRO A 40 -14.42 -10.66 -20.17
C PRO A 40 -14.60 -11.05 -21.63
N LYS A 41 -14.12 -12.25 -21.99
CA LYS A 41 -14.24 -12.78 -23.34
C LYS A 41 -15.41 -13.74 -23.39
N GLN A 42 -16.11 -13.77 -24.52
CA GLN A 42 -17.11 -14.79 -24.76
C GLN A 42 -16.43 -16.00 -25.41
N ASP A 43 -16.65 -17.19 -24.85
CA ASP A 43 -16.21 -18.43 -25.48
C ASP A 43 -17.01 -18.64 -26.79
N PRO A 44 -16.36 -18.76 -27.95
CA PRO A 44 -17.05 -18.91 -29.23
C PRO A 44 -17.79 -20.25 -29.35
N ILE A 45 -17.39 -21.26 -28.58
CA ILE A 45 -17.94 -22.62 -28.63
C ILE A 45 -19.07 -22.80 -27.62
N THR A 46 -18.84 -22.43 -26.35
CA THR A 46 -19.82 -22.64 -25.26
C THR A 46 -20.77 -21.46 -25.10
N LYS A 47 -20.51 -20.34 -25.79
CA LYS A 47 -21.20 -19.04 -25.67
C LYS A 47 -21.21 -18.46 -24.24
N LYS A 48 -20.46 -19.05 -23.30
CA LYS A 48 -20.37 -18.59 -21.91
C LYS A 48 -19.38 -17.44 -21.79
N THR A 49 -19.60 -16.57 -20.81
CA THR A 49 -18.68 -15.49 -20.47
C THR A 49 -17.54 -16.04 -19.62
N ILE A 50 -16.30 -15.88 -20.09
CA ILE A 50 -15.10 -16.20 -19.34
C ILE A 50 -14.84 -15.06 -18.36
N GLU A 51 -14.90 -15.38 -17.07
CA GLU A 51 -14.65 -14.41 -16.02
C GLU A 51 -13.22 -13.85 -16.09
N SER A 52 -13.11 -12.56 -15.80
CA SER A 52 -11.85 -11.85 -15.88
C SER A 52 -11.00 -12.09 -14.64
N LYS A 53 -9.71 -12.32 -14.83
CA LYS A 53 -8.77 -12.42 -13.70
C LYS A 53 -8.78 -11.09 -12.94
N THR A 54 -8.97 -11.13 -11.62
CA THR A 54 -8.96 -9.94 -10.77
C THR A 54 -7.59 -9.73 -10.14
N LYS A 55 -7.14 -8.47 -10.05
CA LYS A 55 -5.90 -8.11 -9.36
C LYS A 55 -6.20 -7.48 -8.01
N LYS A 56 -5.54 -7.96 -6.95
CA LYS A 56 -5.59 -7.35 -5.62
C LYS A 56 -4.95 -5.96 -5.68
N ARG A 57 -5.66 -4.96 -5.16
CA ARG A 57 -5.16 -3.59 -5.06
C ARG A 57 -4.27 -3.45 -3.82
N PRO A 58 -3.27 -2.54 -3.83
CA PRO A 58 -2.52 -2.23 -2.63
C PRO A 58 -3.45 -1.65 -1.57
N HIS A 59 -3.23 -2.02 -0.31
CA HIS A 59 -3.94 -1.45 0.82
C HIS A 59 -3.76 0.07 0.86
N LYS A 60 -4.81 0.80 1.21
CA LYS A 60 -4.76 2.25 1.42
C LYS A 60 -5.32 2.58 2.79
N PHE A 61 -4.71 3.52 3.47
CA PHE A 61 -5.13 3.97 4.80
C PHE A 61 -5.59 5.41 4.76
N ARG A 62 -6.55 5.77 5.60
CA ARG A 62 -6.97 7.16 5.78
C ARG A 62 -5.98 7.89 6.67
N CYS A 63 -5.55 9.08 6.26
CA CYS A 63 -4.75 9.97 7.08
C CYS A 63 -5.55 10.40 8.31
N PRO A 64 -5.03 10.24 9.53
CA PRO A 64 -5.75 10.67 10.73
C PRO A 64 -5.83 12.19 10.86
N ASN A 65 -4.91 12.94 10.24
CA ASN A 65 -4.87 14.40 10.34
C ASN A 65 -5.81 15.10 9.33
N CYS A 66 -5.73 14.74 8.04
CA CYS A 66 -6.50 15.40 6.98
C CYS A 66 -7.54 14.52 6.28
N GLY A 67 -7.71 13.26 6.71
CA GLY A 67 -8.70 12.35 6.17
C GLY A 67 -8.44 11.83 4.75
N ARG A 68 -7.32 12.19 4.11
CA ARG A 68 -6.97 11.76 2.73
C ARG A 68 -6.36 10.37 2.66
N ALA A 69 -6.37 9.78 1.47
CA ALA A 69 -5.78 8.48 1.21
C ALA A 69 -4.25 8.50 1.27
N ILE A 70 -3.67 7.57 2.02
CA ILE A 70 -2.24 7.30 2.13
C ILE A 70 -1.98 5.87 1.63
N THR A 71 -0.94 5.71 0.81
CA THR A 71 -0.46 4.39 0.40
C THR A 71 0.76 4.01 1.24
N PRO A 72 0.76 2.86 1.93
CA PRO A 72 1.91 2.39 2.70
C PRO A 72 3.06 2.04 1.75
N LYS A 73 4.25 2.56 2.05
CA LYS A 73 5.49 2.20 1.34
C LYS A 73 6.31 1.27 2.22
N LYS A 74 6.64 0.07 1.73
CA LYS A 74 7.52 -0.85 2.45
C LYS A 74 8.93 -0.26 2.48
N LEU A 75 9.55 -0.23 3.65
CA LEU A 75 10.95 0.14 3.80
C LEU A 75 11.82 -1.12 3.64
N SER A 76 12.61 -1.17 2.57
CA SER A 76 13.68 -2.17 2.39
C SER A 76 15.00 -1.57 2.88
N GLY A 77 15.70 -2.25 3.79
CA GLY A 77 17.05 -1.85 4.23
C GLY A 77 17.15 -1.08 5.55
N VAL A 78 16.15 -1.16 6.44
CA VAL A 78 16.20 -0.46 7.73
C VAL A 78 17.28 -1.05 8.66
N LYS A 79 18.46 -0.44 8.71
CA LYS A 79 19.32 -0.51 9.89
C LYS A 79 18.72 0.42 10.96
N LYS A 80 18.65 -0.06 12.21
CA LYS A 80 18.18 0.74 13.33
C LYS A 80 19.25 1.80 13.62
N ASP A 81 18.97 3.04 13.27
CA ASP A 81 19.65 4.18 13.85
C ASP A 81 18.63 4.97 14.67
N ASP A 82 18.73 4.77 15.99
CA ASP A 82 18.02 5.47 17.05
C ASP A 82 18.44 6.94 17.07
N LYS A 83 18.01 7.73 16.08
CA LYS A 83 17.95 9.20 16.15
C LYS A 83 17.21 9.76 14.94
N ASN A 84 15.99 10.22 15.22
CA ASN A 84 15.28 11.31 14.56
C ASN A 84 15.74 11.68 13.13
N GLY A 85 15.09 11.13 12.11
CA GLY A 85 15.27 11.57 10.71
C GLY A 85 15.61 10.43 9.77
N TYR A 86 14.60 9.91 9.08
CA TYR A 86 14.79 8.90 8.04
C TYR A 86 15.33 9.56 6.77
N SER A 87 16.65 9.63 6.62
CA SER A 87 17.32 10.06 5.40
C SER A 87 17.38 8.91 4.39
N ARG A 88 17.07 9.21 3.13
CA ARG A 88 17.14 8.30 2.00
C ARG A 88 18.59 8.28 1.52
N GLU A 89 19.22 7.11 1.47
CA GLU A 89 20.44 6.94 0.69
C GLU A 89 20.03 6.97 -0.78
N GLU A 90 20.33 8.08 -1.45
CA GLU A 90 20.29 8.16 -2.90
C GLU A 90 21.52 7.40 -3.41
N GLY A 91 21.29 6.18 -3.90
CA GLY A 91 22.31 5.44 -4.62
C GLY A 91 22.74 6.24 -5.84
N SER A 92 23.96 6.75 -5.81
CA SER A 92 24.69 7.25 -6.98
C SER A 92 25.08 6.10 -7.91
N SER A 93 25.12 6.44 -9.19
CA SER A 93 25.29 5.62 -10.39
C SER A 93 26.40 4.57 -10.37
#